data_AF-A0A4U7D2Y6-F1
#
_entry.id   AF-A0A4U7D2Y6-F1
#
_cell.length_a   1.000
_cell.length_b   1.000
_cell.length_c   1.000
_cell.angle_alpha   90.00
_cell.angle_beta   90.00
_cell.angle_gamma   90.00
#
_symmetry.space_group_name_H-M   'P 1'
#
loop_
_entity.id
_entity.type
_entity.pdbx_description
1 polymer ?
#
loop_
_entity_poly.entity_id
_entity_poly.type
_entity_poly.pdbx_seq_one_letter_code
_entity_poly.pdbx_strand_id
1 'polypeptide(L)'
;MNVSKSRPSHSTIQSVYRRDNYQCQNCKQKGGSRGSAELHAHHIVALKDGGSNNESNLITLCESCHKAIHTDQKAPTAKNSDDPANPELWQDVIASSVWSAGLYPRILMSGVVLVALTGIGLGFAIDSMGAVLSFIAFSIFAGIFVWIIQYEMESESEP
;
A
#
# COMPACT_ATOMS: atom_id res chain seq x y z
N MET A 1 37.54 -15.33 -34.92
CA MET A 1 36.12 -15.02 -35.20
C MET A 1 35.85 -13.63 -34.66
N ASN A 2 35.38 -12.72 -35.51
CA ASN A 2 35.23 -11.31 -35.18
C ASN A 2 33.92 -11.14 -34.38
N VAL A 3 33.98 -11.28 -33.06
CA VAL A 3 32.82 -10.99 -32.19
C VAL A 3 32.63 -9.48 -32.24
N SER A 4 31.80 -9.02 -33.18
CA SER A 4 31.46 -7.62 -33.30
C SER A 4 30.89 -7.16 -31.95
N LYS A 5 31.35 -5.99 -31.50
CA LYS A 5 30.90 -5.28 -30.28
C LYS A 5 29.44 -4.82 -30.40
N SER A 6 28.55 -5.70 -30.86
CA SER A 6 27.22 -5.34 -31.33
C SER A 6 26.20 -5.51 -30.21
N ARG A 7 25.52 -4.40 -29.92
CA ARG A 7 24.29 -4.39 -29.13
C ARG A 7 23.30 -5.40 -29.74
N PRO A 8 22.59 -6.21 -28.92
CA PRO A 8 21.58 -7.12 -29.44
C PRO A 8 20.48 -6.35 -30.19
N SER A 9 19.86 -7.01 -31.15
CA SER A 9 18.82 -6.39 -31.98
C SER A 9 17.63 -5.94 -31.13
N HIS A 10 16.92 -4.90 -31.58
CA HIS A 10 15.78 -4.38 -30.82
C HIS A 10 14.66 -5.42 -30.65
N SER A 11 14.41 -6.27 -31.66
CA SER A 11 13.43 -7.35 -31.58
C SER A 11 13.83 -8.40 -30.54
N THR A 12 15.11 -8.77 -30.48
CA THR A 12 15.66 -9.67 -29.45
C THR A 12 15.47 -9.08 -28.05
N ILE A 13 15.80 -7.80 -27.85
CA ILE A 13 15.63 -7.11 -26.56
C ILE A 13 14.15 -7.14 -26.14
N GLN A 14 13.23 -6.82 -27.07
CA GLN A 14 11.80 -6.87 -26.77
C GLN A 14 11.30 -8.28 -26.45
N SER A 15 11.84 -9.32 -27.12
CA SER A 15 11.51 -10.72 -26.81
C SER A 15 11.94 -11.09 -25.39
N VAL A 16 13.16 -10.73 -25.02
CA VAL A 16 13.70 -10.93 -23.66
C VAL A 16 12.85 -10.21 -22.61
N TYR A 17 12.44 -8.96 -22.86
CA TYR A 17 11.56 -8.23 -21.94
C TYR A 17 10.19 -8.88 -21.81
N ARG A 18 9.61 -9.39 -22.90
CA ARG A 18 8.33 -10.12 -22.85
C ARG A 18 8.47 -11.44 -22.08
N ARG A 19 9.52 -12.23 -22.35
CA ARG A 19 9.83 -13.48 -21.65
C ARG A 19 9.95 -13.25 -20.14
N ASP A 20 10.62 -12.17 -19.77
CA ASP A 20 10.89 -11.79 -18.38
C ASP A 20 9.73 -10.98 -17.76
N ASN A 21 8.57 -10.93 -18.41
CA ASN A 21 7.36 -10.22 -17.98
C ASN A 21 7.60 -8.73 -17.62
N TYR A 22 8.50 -8.08 -18.34
CA TYR A 22 8.94 -6.70 -18.08
C TYR A 22 9.35 -6.50 -16.61
N GLN A 23 10.05 -7.49 -16.06
CA GLN A 23 10.47 -7.52 -14.67
C GLN A 23 11.96 -7.84 -14.57
N CYS A 24 12.65 -7.10 -13.70
CA CYS A 24 14.03 -7.39 -13.33
C CYS A 24 14.12 -8.80 -12.73
N GLN A 25 14.98 -9.64 -13.30
CA GLN A 25 15.07 -11.03 -12.88
C GLN A 25 15.76 -11.22 -11.52
N ASN A 26 16.53 -10.23 -11.07
CA ASN A 26 17.14 -10.22 -9.74
C ASN A 26 16.19 -9.70 -8.65
N CYS A 27 15.81 -8.41 -8.69
CA CYS A 27 15.05 -7.76 -7.62
C CYS A 27 13.53 -7.72 -7.82
N LYS A 28 13.03 -8.29 -8.93
CA LYS A 28 11.59 -8.35 -9.25
C LYS A 28 10.89 -6.99 -9.43
N GLN A 29 11.63 -5.88 -9.53
CA GLN A 29 11.05 -4.59 -9.91
C GLN A 29 10.51 -4.65 -11.35
N LYS A 30 9.30 -4.12 -11.54
CA LYS A 30 8.63 -4.06 -12.85
C LYS A 30 8.97 -2.74 -13.56
N GLY A 31 9.05 -2.78 -14.89
CA GLY A 31 9.26 -1.61 -15.74
C GLY A 31 8.08 -1.28 -16.66
N GLY A 32 8.18 -0.16 -17.37
CA GLY A 32 7.19 0.30 -18.34
C GLY A 32 5.85 0.71 -17.69
N SER A 33 4.73 0.29 -18.27
CA SER A 33 3.40 0.57 -17.70
C SER A 33 3.10 -0.18 -16.40
N ARG A 34 3.97 -1.11 -15.99
CA ARG A 34 3.78 -1.98 -14.81
C ARG A 34 4.64 -1.57 -13.62
N GLY A 35 5.51 -0.58 -13.78
CA GLY A 35 6.39 -0.06 -12.74
C GLY A 35 7.41 0.92 -13.30
N SER A 36 8.05 1.68 -12.42
CA SER A 36 8.94 2.78 -12.78
C SER A 36 10.39 2.37 -13.06
N ALA A 37 10.72 1.08 -12.99
CA ALA A 37 12.09 0.64 -13.19
C ALA A 37 12.51 0.71 -14.68
N GLU A 38 13.66 1.33 -14.95
CA GLU A 38 14.30 1.26 -16.26
C GLU A 38 14.94 -0.13 -16.43
N LEU A 39 14.59 -0.82 -17.53
CA LEU A 39 15.02 -2.18 -17.81
C LEU A 39 16.05 -2.22 -18.93
N HIS A 40 17.07 -3.07 -18.75
CA HIS A 40 18.14 -3.34 -19.70
C HIS A 40 18.31 -4.85 -19.90
N ALA A 41 18.61 -5.25 -21.14
CA ALA A 41 19.02 -6.62 -21.45
C ALA A 41 20.53 -6.75 -21.22
N HIS A 42 20.92 -7.60 -20.27
CA HIS A 42 22.30 -7.86 -19.90
C HIS A 42 22.74 -9.24 -20.42
N HIS A 43 23.99 -9.35 -20.87
CA HIS A 43 24.58 -10.63 -21.28
C HIS A 43 24.98 -11.46 -20.06
N ILE A 44 24.49 -12.70 -19.96
CA ILE A 44 24.86 -13.64 -18.88
C ILE A 44 26.34 -14.01 -18.99
N VAL A 45 26.76 -14.43 -20.19
CA VAL A 45 28.17 -14.58 -20.56
C VAL A 45 28.57 -13.39 -21.42
N ALA A 46 29.62 -12.66 -21.01
CA ALA A 46 30.08 -11.49 -21.74
C ALA A 46 30.56 -11.86 -23.15
N LEU A 47 30.38 -10.94 -24.11
CA LEU A 47 30.80 -11.14 -25.50
C LEU A 47 32.31 -11.42 -25.63
N LYS A 48 33.13 -10.76 -24.80
CA LYS A 48 34.59 -10.97 -24.77
C LYS A 48 34.98 -12.40 -24.36
N ASP A 49 34.10 -13.08 -23.61
CA ASP A 49 34.30 -14.43 -23.09
C ASP A 49 33.55 -15.48 -23.95
N GLY A 50 33.12 -15.10 -25.16
CA GLY A 50 32.43 -15.98 -26.10
C GLY A 50 30.90 -15.98 -25.99
N GLY A 51 30.32 -15.06 -25.24
CA GLY A 51 28.87 -14.88 -25.17
C GLY A 51 28.24 -14.56 -26.52
N SER A 52 26.96 -14.93 -26.68
CA SER A 52 26.16 -14.65 -27.88
C SER A 52 25.11 -13.57 -27.64
N ASN A 53 24.58 -12.98 -28.72
CA ASN A 53 23.43 -12.07 -28.68
C ASN A 53 22.07 -12.82 -28.70
N ASN A 54 22.07 -14.13 -28.51
CA ASN A 54 20.86 -14.93 -28.46
C ASN A 54 20.08 -14.64 -27.17
N GLU A 55 18.75 -14.76 -27.23
CA GLU A 55 17.87 -14.51 -26.10
C GLU A 55 18.22 -15.36 -24.87
N SER A 56 18.73 -16.58 -25.08
CA SER A 56 19.19 -17.48 -24.02
C SER A 56 20.39 -16.96 -23.23
N ASN A 57 21.20 -16.08 -23.81
CA ASN A 57 22.34 -15.45 -23.15
C ASN A 57 22.01 -14.03 -22.65
N LEU A 58 20.74 -13.63 -22.70
CA LEU A 58 20.28 -12.31 -22.26
C LEU A 58 19.31 -12.43 -21.09
N ILE A 59 19.42 -11.50 -20.13
CA ILE A 59 18.56 -11.42 -18.95
C ILE A 59 18.10 -9.97 -18.73
N THR A 60 16.84 -9.78 -18.35
CA THR A 60 16.30 -8.46 -18.02
C THR A 60 16.69 -8.05 -16.61
N LEU A 61 17.38 -6.91 -16.48
CA LEU A 61 17.75 -6.31 -15.19
C LEU A 61 17.32 -4.85 -15.13
N CYS A 62 16.99 -4.36 -13.94
CA CYS A 62 16.84 -2.92 -13.74
C CYS A 62 18.20 -2.23 -13.71
N GLU A 63 18.23 -0.91 -13.92
CA GLU A 63 19.46 -0.10 -13.95
C GLU A 63 20.39 -0.35 -12.75
N SER A 64 19.84 -0.40 -11.52
CA SER A 64 20.61 -0.62 -10.30
C SER A 64 21.23 -2.02 -10.23
N CYS A 65 20.45 -3.07 -10.56
CA CYS A 65 20.97 -4.43 -10.67
C CYS A 65 22.03 -4.56 -11.76
N HIS A 66 21.82 -3.88 -12.90
CA HIS A 66 22.76 -3.90 -14.01
C HIS A 66 24.10 -3.25 -13.63
N LYS A 67 24.06 -2.10 -12.95
CA LYS A 67 25.25 -1.41 -12.43
C LYS A 67 25.99 -2.24 -11.39
N ALA A 68 25.28 -2.92 -10.50
CA ALA A 68 25.87 -3.77 -9.46
C ALA A 68 26.67 -4.96 -10.02
N ILE A 69 26.44 -5.39 -11.26
CA ILE A 69 27.28 -6.43 -11.91
C ILE A 69 28.63 -5.86 -12.36
N HIS A 70 28.66 -4.58 -12.74
CA HIS A 70 29.84 -3.91 -13.29
C HIS A 70 30.62 -3.09 -12.26
N THR A 71 30.14 -3.02 -11.02
CA THR A 71 30.71 -2.25 -9.94
C THR A 71 30.72 -3.09 -8.68
N ASP A 72 31.51 -2.74 -7.67
CA ASP A 72 31.49 -3.42 -6.37
C ASP A 72 30.26 -3.05 -5.50
N GLN A 73 29.19 -2.57 -6.13
CA GLN A 73 27.96 -2.19 -5.44
C GLN A 73 27.09 -3.40 -5.14
N LYS A 74 26.41 -3.39 -3.99
CA LYS A 74 25.46 -4.44 -3.63
C LYS A 74 24.23 -4.37 -4.52
N ALA A 75 23.92 -5.47 -5.20
CA ALA A 75 22.69 -5.57 -5.99
C ALA A 75 21.46 -5.52 -5.08
N PRO A 76 20.40 -4.77 -5.44
CA PRO A 76 19.17 -4.76 -4.67
C PRO A 76 18.49 -6.12 -4.76
N THR A 77 17.87 -6.55 -3.66
CA THR A 77 17.13 -7.81 -3.58
C THR A 77 15.64 -7.56 -3.83
N ALA A 78 14.89 -8.64 -4.07
CA ALA A 78 13.43 -8.54 -4.09
C ALA A 78 12.93 -8.03 -2.74
N LYS A 79 12.09 -7.00 -2.74
CA LYS A 79 11.30 -6.64 -1.56
C LYS A 79 10.20 -7.69 -1.46
N ASN A 80 10.16 -8.45 -0.37
CA ASN A 80 9.02 -9.32 -0.10
C ASN A 80 7.81 -8.42 0.17
N SER A 81 6.68 -8.73 -0.46
CA SER A 81 5.39 -8.10 -0.13
C SER A 81 5.02 -8.32 1.32
N ASP A 82 5.53 -9.39 1.92
CA ASP A 82 5.26 -9.80 3.31
C ASP A 82 6.30 -9.21 4.29
N ASP A 83 7.16 -8.30 3.83
CA ASP A 83 8.12 -7.61 4.69
C ASP A 83 7.36 -6.64 5.63
N PRO A 84 7.37 -6.85 6.96
CA PRO A 84 6.70 -5.96 7.91
C PRO A 84 7.26 -4.54 7.90
N ALA A 85 8.43 -4.30 7.28
CA ALA A 85 9.01 -2.98 7.09
C ALA A 85 8.61 -2.29 5.77
N ASN A 86 7.74 -2.89 4.93
CA ASN A 86 7.33 -2.28 3.67
C ASN A 86 6.35 -1.09 3.89
N PRO A 87 6.75 0.17 3.61
CA PRO A 87 5.90 1.33 3.90
C PRO A 87 4.67 1.46 3.00
N GLU A 88 4.62 0.78 1.84
CA GLU A 88 3.43 0.75 0.98
C GLU A 88 2.31 -0.13 1.54
N LEU A 89 2.64 -1.13 2.38
CA LEU A 89 1.65 -2.05 2.97
C LEU A 89 0.68 -1.35 3.93
N TRP A 90 1.13 -0.29 4.61
CA TRP A 90 0.29 0.47 5.54
C TRP A 90 -0.82 1.23 4.83
N GLN A 91 -0.73 1.52 3.52
CA GLN A 91 -1.81 2.25 2.85
C GLN A 91 -3.11 1.44 2.78
N ASP A 92 -3.04 0.11 2.61
CA ASP A 92 -4.22 -0.74 2.47
C ASP A 92 -4.86 -1.07 3.83
N VAL A 93 -4.05 -1.31 4.87
CA VAL A 93 -4.53 -1.58 6.23
C VAL A 93 -5.12 -0.31 6.86
N ILE A 94 -4.45 0.83 6.70
CA ILE A 94 -4.97 2.11 7.20
C ILE A 94 -6.25 2.47 6.43
N ALA A 95 -6.34 2.23 5.11
CA ALA A 95 -7.56 2.49 4.35
C ALA A 95 -8.76 1.66 4.88
N SER A 96 -8.62 0.37 5.17
CA SER A 96 -9.74 -0.41 5.71
C SER A 96 -10.19 0.06 7.10
N SER A 97 -9.22 0.52 7.92
CA SER A 97 -9.44 1.04 9.28
C SER A 97 -10.07 2.45 9.29
N VAL A 98 -9.64 3.33 8.38
CA VAL A 98 -10.10 4.72 8.31
C VAL A 98 -11.51 4.82 7.71
N TRP A 99 -11.90 3.94 6.79
CA TRP A 99 -13.26 3.90 6.26
C TRP A 99 -14.28 3.39 7.29
N SER A 100 -13.88 2.45 8.15
CA SER A 100 -14.70 1.99 9.28
C SER A 100 -14.75 3.02 10.41
N ALA A 101 -13.65 3.74 10.68
CA ALA A 101 -13.60 4.85 11.63
C ALA A 101 -14.26 6.16 11.13
N GLY A 102 -14.45 6.34 9.81
CA GLY A 102 -15.02 7.56 9.23
C GLY A 102 -16.55 7.54 9.07
N LEU A 103 -17.16 6.35 9.08
CA LEU A 103 -18.61 6.20 8.98
C LEU A 103 -19.29 6.36 10.36
N TYR A 104 -18.64 5.87 11.42
CA TYR A 104 -19.15 5.90 12.79
C TYR A 104 -19.37 7.33 13.35
N PRO A 105 -18.43 8.29 13.21
CA PRO A 105 -18.66 9.67 13.66
C PRO A 105 -19.64 10.42 12.74
N ARG A 106 -19.76 10.04 11.46
CA ARG A 106 -20.70 10.68 10.52
C ARG A 106 -22.16 10.30 10.78
N ILE A 107 -22.42 9.05 11.18
CA ILE A 107 -23.77 8.58 11.55
C ILE A 107 -24.18 9.11 12.93
N LEU A 108 -23.26 9.17 13.90
CA LEU A 108 -23.54 9.75 15.22
C LEU A 108 -23.78 11.27 15.13
N MET A 109 -22.98 12.00 14.36
CA MET A 109 -23.15 13.45 14.21
C MET A 109 -24.37 13.85 13.38
N SER A 110 -24.83 13.02 12.42
CA SER A 110 -26.08 13.28 11.70
C SER A 110 -27.32 13.03 12.57
N GLY A 111 -27.27 12.06 13.49
CA GLY A 111 -28.32 11.84 14.50
C GLY A 111 -28.46 13.02 15.48
N VAL A 112 -27.34 13.58 15.94
CA VAL A 112 -27.32 14.74 16.86
C VAL A 112 -27.87 16.01 16.19
N VAL A 113 -27.57 16.24 14.91
CA VAL A 113 -28.11 17.38 14.14
C VAL A 113 -29.62 17.28 13.93
N LEU A 114 -30.15 16.07 13.71
CA LEU A 114 -31.60 15.86 13.58
C LEU A 114 -32.36 16.11 14.90
N VAL A 115 -31.79 15.73 16.05
CA VAL A 115 -32.38 16.02 17.38
C VAL A 115 -32.29 17.51 17.73
N ALA A 116 -31.21 18.20 17.35
CA ALA A 116 -31.07 19.63 17.57
C ALA A 116 -32.02 20.47 16.70
N LEU A 117 -32.25 20.06 15.45
CA LEU A 117 -33.16 20.77 14.53
C LEU A 117 -34.65 20.56 14.89
N THR A 118 -35.03 19.39 15.42
CA THR A 118 -36.39 19.17 15.92
C THR A 118 -36.65 19.89 17.25
N GLY A 119 -35.62 20.11 18.07
CA GLY A 119 -35.72 20.87 19.33
C GLY A 119 -35.85 22.39 19.17
N ILE A 120 -35.43 22.96 18.03
CA ILE A 120 -35.49 24.41 17.77
C ILE A 120 -36.68 24.77 16.84
N GLY A 121 -37.15 23.83 16.00
CA GLY A 121 -38.16 24.08 14.97
C GLY A 121 -39.63 23.91 15.38
N LEU A 122 -39.93 23.20 16.46
CA LEU A 122 -41.25 23.20 17.07
C LEU A 122 -41.09 23.70 18.50
N GLY A 123 -41.68 24.85 18.80
CA GLY A 123 -41.76 25.41 20.14
C GLY A 123 -42.52 24.50 21.09
N PHE A 124 -41.88 23.43 21.54
CA PHE A 124 -42.33 22.65 22.66
C PHE A 124 -42.04 23.50 23.89
N ALA A 125 -43.10 23.98 24.53
CA ALA A 125 -43.05 24.27 25.95
C ALA A 125 -42.52 23.00 26.62
N ILE A 126 -41.23 23.00 26.98
CA ILE A 126 -40.65 21.95 27.78
C ILE A 126 -41.23 22.19 29.17
N ASP A 127 -42.39 21.61 29.45
CA ASP A 127 -42.82 21.46 30.83
C ASP A 127 -41.66 20.79 31.57
N SER A 128 -41.39 21.24 32.80
CA SER A 128 -40.24 20.82 33.63
C SER A 128 -39.92 19.31 33.58
N MET A 129 -40.94 18.47 33.35
CA MET A 129 -40.81 17.03 33.12
C MET A 129 -39.96 16.65 31.89
N GLY A 130 -40.12 17.33 30.75
CA GLY A 130 -39.39 17.03 29.52
C GLY A 130 -37.89 17.31 29.63
N ALA A 131 -37.51 18.38 30.34
CA ALA A 131 -36.11 18.70 30.60
C ALA A 131 -35.45 17.62 31.47
N VAL A 132 -36.15 17.17 32.52
CA VAL A 132 -35.65 16.11 33.41
C VAL A 132 -35.44 14.81 32.63
N LEU A 133 -36.36 14.42 31.75
CA LEU A 133 -36.21 13.21 30.93
C LEU A 133 -35.01 13.30 29.97
N SER A 134 -34.76 14.46 29.37
CA SER A 134 -33.57 14.67 28.53
C SER A 134 -32.25 14.59 29.32
N PHE A 135 -32.20 15.15 30.54
CA PHE A 135 -31.03 15.02 31.42
C PHE A 135 -30.78 13.58 31.87
N ILE A 136 -31.84 12.82 32.18
CA ILE A 136 -31.72 11.40 32.54
C ILE A 136 -31.19 10.59 31.35
N ALA A 137 -31.76 10.80 30.16
CA ALA A 137 -31.30 10.11 28.96
C ALA A 137 -29.82 10.41 28.67
N PHE A 138 -29.42 11.68 28.71
CA PHE A 138 -28.02 12.09 28.52
C PHE A 138 -27.08 11.43 29.54
N SER A 139 -27.48 11.37 30.80
CA SER A 139 -26.67 10.76 31.87
C SER A 139 -26.48 9.26 31.67
N ILE A 140 -27.52 8.54 31.22
CA ILE A 140 -27.43 7.11 30.90
C ILE A 140 -26.48 6.89 29.72
N PHE A 141 -26.62 7.67 28.64
CA PHE A 141 -25.74 7.57 27.48
C PHE A 141 -24.28 7.88 27.82
N ALA A 142 -24.03 8.93 28.60
CA ALA A 142 -22.68 9.27 29.06
C ALA A 142 -22.08 8.15 29.93
N GLY A 143 -22.88 7.54 30.81
CA GLY A 143 -22.45 6.41 31.63
C GLY A 143 -22.09 5.16 30.82
N ILE A 144 -22.93 4.78 29.86
CA ILE A 144 -22.65 3.64 28.96
C ILE A 144 -21.38 3.91 28.14
N PHE A 145 -21.19 5.13 27.65
CA PHE A 145 -20.00 5.50 26.90
C PHE A 145 -18.72 5.37 27.74
N VAL A 146 -18.73 5.89 28.97
CA VAL A 146 -17.58 5.75 29.89
C VAL A 146 -17.31 4.27 30.21
N TRP A 147 -18.35 3.47 30.44
CA TRP A 147 -18.21 2.03 30.71
C TRP A 147 -17.61 1.26 29.52
N ILE A 148 -18.02 1.57 28.28
CA ILE A 148 -17.46 0.96 27.07
C ILE A 148 -15.96 1.30 26.94
N ILE A 149 -15.58 2.56 27.15
CA ILE A 149 -14.17 2.97 27.07
C ILE A 149 -13.34 2.25 28.14
N GLN A 150 -13.86 2.12 29.36
CA GLN A 150 -13.18 1.38 30.42
C GLN A 150 -13.08 -0.11 30.12
N TYR A 151 -14.14 -0.73 29.58
CA TYR A 151 -14.16 -2.14 29.19
C TYR A 151 -13.11 -2.45 28.11
N GLU A 152 -13.01 -1.61 27.07
CA GLU A 152 -12.02 -1.80 26.00
C GLU A 152 -10.59 -1.75 26.56
N MET A 153 -10.30 -0.75 27.39
CA MET A 153 -8.99 -0.57 28.03
C MET A 153 -8.62 -1.74 28.94
N GLU A 154 -9.59 -2.32 29.67
CA GLU A 154 -9.37 -3.50 30.52
C GLU A 154 -9.12 -4.74 29.65
N SER A 155 -9.84 -4.90 28.54
CA SER A 155 -9.71 -6.06 27.64
C SER A 155 -8.37 -6.12 26.91
N GLU A 156 -7.73 -4.98 26.67
CA GLU A 156 -6.39 -4.90 26.07
C GLU A 156 -5.27 -5.22 27.09
N SER A 157 -5.59 -5.28 28.38
CA SER A 157 -4.61 -5.46 29.46
C SER A 157 -4.47 -6.90 29.96
N GLU A 158 -5.39 -7.80 29.59
CA GLU A 158 -5.24 -9.24 29.83
C GLU A 158 -4.45 -9.91 28.68
N PRO A 159 -3.35 -10.62 28.98
CA PRO A 159 -2.47 -11.24 27.98
C PRO A 159 -3.04 -12.53 27.35
#